data_AF-A0A5K0XVH5-F1
#
_entry.id   AF-A0A5K0XVH5-F1
#
_cell.length_a   1.000
_cell.length_b   1.000
_cell.length_c   1.000
_cell.angle_alpha   90.00
_cell.angle_beta   90.00
_cell.angle_gamma   90.00
#
_symmetry.space_group_name_H-M   'P 1'
#
loop_
_entity.id
_entity.type
_entity.pdbx_description
1 polymer ?
#
loop_
_entity_poly.entity_id
_entity_poly.type
_entity_poly.pdbx_seq_one_letter_code
_entity_poly.pdbx_strand_id
1 'polypeptide(L)' 'FRPRVLVDVTNVNMSTTILGHRVSAPIMLAPSAMHQWAHPQG' A
#
# COMPACT_ATOMS: atom_id res chain seq x y z
N PHE A 1 -2.83 -19.55 -0.07
CA PHE A 1 -2.73 -18.84 -1.36
C PHE A 1 -3.12 -19.80 -2.48
N ARG A 2 -4.11 -19.44 -3.33
CA ARG A 2 -4.54 -20.25 -4.48
C ARG A 2 -4.54 -19.35 -5.73
N PRO A 3 -3.50 -19.42 -6.59
CA PRO A 3 -3.45 -18.62 -7.80
C PRO A 3 -4.65 -18.89 -8.71
N ARG A 4 -5.18 -17.83 -9.33
CA ARG A 4 -6.13 -17.97 -10.44
C ARG A 4 -5.35 -17.91 -11.74
N VAL A 5 -5.57 -18.88 -12.63
CA VAL A 5 -4.89 -18.99 -13.92
C VAL A 5 -5.79 -18.46 -15.04
N LEU A 6 -5.18 -17.99 -16.14
CA LEU A 6 -5.88 -17.46 -17.33
C LEU A 6 -6.77 -16.23 -17.05
N VAL A 7 -6.46 -15.44 -16.02
CA VAL A 7 -7.11 -14.15 -15.74
C VAL A 7 -6.33 -13.05 -16.46
N ASP A 8 -7.03 -12.15 -17.17
CA ASP A 8 -6.40 -10.95 -17.72
C ASP A 8 -5.90 -10.04 -16.60
N VAL A 9 -4.60 -9.79 -16.59
CA VAL A 9 -3.88 -8.98 -15.61
C VAL A 9 -3.13 -7.83 -16.26
N THR A 10 -3.51 -7.45 -17.48
CA THR A 10 -2.84 -6.37 -18.24
C THR A 10 -2.80 -5.04 -17.46
N ASN A 11 -3.83 -4.76 -16.65
CA ASN A 11 -3.85 -3.60 -15.76
C ASN A 11 -4.38 -3.95 -14.37
N VAL A 12 -3.48 -3.99 -13.39
CA VAL A 12 -3.82 -4.23 -11.98
C VAL A 12 -3.87 -2.91 -11.24
N ASN A 13 -5.07 -2.44 -10.92
CA ASN A 13 -5.27 -1.23 -10.15
C ASN A 13 -5.38 -1.55 -8.65
N MET A 14 -4.33 -1.22 -7.88
CA MET A 14 -4.28 -1.42 -6.43
C MET A 14 -4.91 -0.27 -5.63
N SER A 15 -5.31 0.79 -6.30
CA SER A 15 -5.68 2.01 -5.61
C SER A 15 -7.07 1.85 -4.98
N THR A 16 -7.22 2.33 -3.74
CA THR A 16 -8.48 2.28 -2.98
C THR A 16 -8.81 3.62 -2.32
N THR A 17 -9.94 3.69 -1.60
CA THR A 17 -10.34 4.86 -0.79
C THR A 17 -10.42 4.46 0.68
N ILE A 18 -9.77 5.23 1.55
CA ILE A 18 -9.77 5.03 3.01
C ILE A 18 -10.26 6.32 3.66
N LEU A 19 -11.37 6.27 4.41
CA LEU A 19 -11.98 7.43 5.06
C LEU A 19 -12.19 8.64 4.12
N GLY A 20 -12.54 8.40 2.86
CA GLY A 20 -12.72 9.44 1.84
C GLY A 20 -11.45 9.86 1.10
N HIS A 21 -10.28 9.39 1.51
CA HIS A 21 -9.01 9.68 0.85
C HIS A 21 -8.64 8.61 -0.17
N ARG A 22 -8.36 9.05 -1.41
CA ARG A 22 -7.89 8.17 -2.47
C ARG A 22 -6.41 7.85 -2.28
N VAL A 23 -6.07 6.58 -2.12
CA VAL A 23 -4.69 6.07 -1.97
C VAL A 23 -4.31 5.15 -3.14
N SER A 24 -3.03 5.12 -3.51
CA SER A 24 -2.52 4.36 -4.65
C SER A 24 -2.47 2.84 -4.42
N ALA A 25 -2.45 2.41 -3.15
CA ALA A 25 -2.42 1.02 -2.73
C ALA A 25 -3.13 0.84 -1.38
N PRO A 26 -3.60 -0.37 -1.01
CA PRO A 26 -4.28 -0.63 0.25
C PRO A 26 -3.26 -0.91 1.38
N ILE A 27 -2.23 -0.07 1.48
CA ILE A 27 -1.11 -0.23 2.43
C ILE A 27 -0.83 1.14 3.05
N MET A 28 -0.56 1.16 4.36
CA MET A 28 -0.25 2.37 5.11
C MET A 28 0.83 2.07 6.16
N LEU A 29 1.60 3.08 6.55
CA LEU A 29 2.51 3.01 7.68
C LEU A 29 1.71 3.08 8.99
N ALA A 30 1.92 2.09 9.86
CA ALA A 30 1.41 2.17 11.21
C ALA A 30 2.11 3.33 11.96
N PRO A 31 1.42 4.05 12.85
CA PRO A 31 2.04 5.08 13.66
C PRO A 31 3.23 4.51 14.44
N SER A 32 4.40 5.11 14.24
CA SER A 32 5.66 4.68 14.85
C SER A 32 6.42 5.92 15.33
N ALA A 33 7.23 5.77 16.38
CA ALA A 33 8.03 6.86 16.95
C ALA A 33 9.51 6.74 16.55
N MET A 34 10.29 7.80 16.82
CA MET A 34 11.75 7.80 16.74
C MET A 34 12.32 7.40 15.36
N HIS A 35 11.64 7.78 14.27
CA HIS A 35 12.11 7.52 12.91
C HIS A 35 13.52 8.09 12.63
N GLN A 36 13.92 9.18 13.32
CA GLN A 36 15.25 9.77 13.24
C GLN A 36 16.40 8.80 13.59
N TRP A 37 16.11 7.73 14.35
CA TRP A 37 17.09 6.69 14.66
C TRP A 37 17.42 5.83 13.44
N ALA A 38 16.47 5.68 12.52
CA ALA A 38 16.67 4.94 11.27
C ALA A 38 17.27 5.82 10.18
N HIS A 39 16.90 7.10 10.12
CA HIS A 39 17.40 8.04 9.13
C HIS A 39 17.31 9.49 9.65
N PRO A 40 18.27 10.39 9.41
CA PRO A 40 18.20 11.77 9.93
C PRO A 40 16.96 12.58 9.49
N GLN A 41 16.36 12.21 8.35
CA GLN A 41 15.11 12.80 7.85
C GLN A 41 13.85 12.05 8.31
N GLY A 42 14.05 10.93 9.01
CA GLY A 42 12.99 10.06 9.52
C GLY A 42 12.09 10.79 10.49
#